data_AF-A0A2V8FV99-F1
#
_entry.id   AF-A0A2V8FV99-F1
#
_cell.length_a   1.000
_cell.length_b   1.000
_cell.length_c   1.000
_cell.angle_alpha   90.00
_cell.angle_beta   90.00
_cell.angle_gamma   90.00
#
_symmetry.space_group_name_H-M   'P 1'
#
loop_
_entity.id
_entity.type
_entity.pdbx_description
1 polymer ?
#
loop_
_entity_poly.entity_id
_entity_poly.type
_entity_poly.pdbx_seq_one_letter_code
_entity_poly.pdbx_strand_id
1 'polypeptide(L)'
;MPELPDVELYLSALRPRVVGQAVRRVRIASPFFLRTVTPPLAALEGRRIVDVRRLGKRIVFAFEGDLFAIVHLMIAGRFRWRAAGAPIPGKVGLAAFDFDGGTLLLTEAGSRKQASLHVVEGDAAVRAFDAG
;
A
#
# COMPACT_ATOMS: atom_id res chain seq x y z
N MET A 1 -8.02 16.96 -18.40
CA MET A 1 -7.15 15.94 -17.77
C MET A 1 -7.60 15.81 -16.32
N PRO A 2 -8.06 14.64 -15.84
CA PRO A 2 -8.38 14.49 -14.42
C PRO A 2 -7.10 14.70 -13.61
N GLU A 3 -7.18 15.55 -12.60
CA GLU A 3 -6.10 15.81 -11.66
C GLU A 3 -5.68 14.53 -10.91
N LEU A 4 -4.41 14.47 -10.51
CA LEU A 4 -3.92 13.37 -9.68
C LEU A 4 -4.49 13.54 -8.27
N PRO A 5 -5.05 12.49 -7.64
CA PRO A 5 -5.49 12.58 -6.26
C PRO A 5 -4.32 12.95 -5.35
N ASP A 6 -4.51 13.94 -4.49
CA ASP A 6 -3.57 14.28 -3.43
C ASP A 6 -3.41 13.09 -2.45
N VAL A 7 -2.24 12.97 -1.81
CA VAL A 7 -1.99 11.95 -0.79
C VAL A 7 -2.99 12.04 0.36
N GLU A 8 -3.36 13.24 0.79
CA GLU A 8 -4.36 13.44 1.85
C GLU A 8 -5.74 12.89 1.45
N LEU A 9 -6.12 13.02 0.17
CA LEU A 9 -7.37 12.45 -0.32
C LEU A 9 -7.34 10.92 -0.26
N TYR A 10 -6.19 10.31 -0.56
CA TYR A 10 -6.02 8.88 -0.36
C TYR A 10 -6.12 8.49 1.11
N LEU A 11 -5.47 9.21 2.01
CA LEU A 11 -5.52 8.90 3.45
C LEU A 11 -6.94 8.99 3.99
N SER A 12 -7.68 10.05 3.62
CA SER A 12 -9.10 10.22 3.97
C SER A 12 -9.97 9.07 3.46
N ALA A 13 -9.76 8.62 2.21
CA ALA A 13 -10.51 7.52 1.64
C ALA A 13 -10.09 6.14 2.19
N LEU A 14 -8.82 5.95 2.54
CA LEU A 14 -8.29 4.68 3.05
C LEU A 14 -8.69 4.46 4.50
N ARG A 15 -8.53 5.47 5.36
CA ARG A 15 -8.71 5.36 6.82
C ARG A 15 -9.99 4.62 7.23
N PRO A 16 -11.21 4.98 6.78
CA PRO A 16 -12.43 4.28 7.19
C PRO A 16 -12.57 2.84 6.68
N ARG A 17 -11.72 2.42 5.72
CA ARG A 17 -11.78 1.08 5.10
C ARG A 17 -10.74 0.11 5.67
N VAL A 18 -9.58 0.62 6.07
CA VAL A 18 -8.42 -0.21 6.39
C VAL A 18 -8.00 -0.14 7.85
N VAL A 19 -8.18 1.00 8.52
CA VAL A 19 -7.78 1.14 9.93
C VAL A 19 -8.73 0.30 10.80
N GLY A 20 -8.15 -0.45 11.74
CA GLY A 20 -8.85 -1.43 12.56
C GLY A 20 -9.03 -2.80 11.92
N GLN A 21 -8.73 -2.95 10.62
CA GLN A 21 -8.88 -4.21 9.88
C GLN A 21 -7.56 -4.98 9.81
N ALA A 22 -7.65 -6.31 9.85
CA ALA A 22 -6.52 -7.19 9.61
C ALA A 22 -6.35 -7.45 8.11
N VAL A 23 -5.11 -7.36 7.61
CA VAL A 23 -4.81 -7.77 6.24
C VAL A 23 -4.80 -9.30 6.20
N ARG A 24 -5.71 -9.90 5.44
CA ARG A 24 -5.81 -11.36 5.30
C ARG A 24 -4.73 -11.91 4.40
N ARG A 25 -4.41 -11.18 3.34
CA ARG A 25 -3.42 -11.59 2.35
C ARG A 25 -2.88 -10.39 1.59
N VAL A 26 -1.61 -10.46 1.20
CA VAL A 26 -1.05 -9.52 0.22
C VAL A 26 -0.63 -10.28 -1.04
N ARG A 27 -1.25 -9.96 -2.17
CA ARG A 27 -0.96 -10.56 -3.47
C ARG A 27 -0.15 -9.58 -4.32
N ILE A 28 0.99 -10.01 -4.85
CA ILE A 28 1.83 -9.22 -5.74
C ILE A 28 1.73 -9.77 -7.16
N ALA A 29 1.41 -8.91 -8.13
CA ALA A 29 1.41 -9.26 -9.54
C ALA A 29 2.72 -8.87 -10.25
N SER A 30 3.38 -7.81 -9.77
CA SER A 30 4.68 -7.36 -10.30
C SER A 30 5.75 -7.47 -9.22
N PRO A 31 6.74 -8.38 -9.34
CA PRO A 31 7.76 -8.57 -8.30
C PRO A 31 8.61 -7.32 -8.07
N PHE A 32 8.76 -6.47 -9.10
CA PHE A 32 9.47 -5.19 -9.00
C PHE A 32 8.73 -4.11 -8.19
N PHE A 33 7.50 -4.38 -7.77
CA PHE A 33 6.76 -3.47 -6.89
C PHE A 33 7.28 -3.54 -5.45
N LEU A 34 7.57 -4.74 -4.92
CA LEU A 34 8.16 -4.92 -3.60
C LEU A 34 9.66 -4.66 -3.65
N ARG A 35 10.16 -3.77 -2.79
CA ARG A 35 11.56 -3.30 -2.80
C ARG A 35 12.36 -3.73 -1.57
N THR A 36 11.73 -4.45 -0.66
CA THR A 36 12.36 -4.97 0.57
C THR A 36 12.17 -6.48 0.64
N VAL A 37 13.12 -7.15 1.29
CA VAL A 37 13.08 -8.59 1.53
C VAL A 37 12.85 -8.89 3.02
N THR A 38 13.35 -8.02 3.89
CA THR A 38 13.23 -8.13 5.35
C THR A 38 12.63 -6.83 5.92
N PRO A 39 11.56 -6.92 6.73
CA PRO A 39 10.73 -8.10 6.98
C PRO A 39 10.08 -8.66 5.71
N PRO A 40 9.75 -9.97 5.65
CA PRO A 40 9.08 -10.55 4.49
C PRO A 40 7.67 -9.97 4.35
N LEU A 41 7.16 -9.89 3.12
CA LEU A 41 5.81 -9.35 2.86
C LEU A 41 4.71 -10.08 3.65
N ALA A 42 4.87 -11.40 3.84
CA ALA A 42 3.96 -12.23 4.62
C ALA A 42 3.85 -11.81 6.10
N ALA A 43 4.82 -11.04 6.62
CA ALA A 43 4.74 -10.51 7.99
C ALA A 43 3.55 -9.54 8.18
N LEU A 44 3.03 -8.96 7.10
CA LEU A 44 1.83 -8.12 7.15
C LEU A 44 0.53 -8.92 7.29
N GLU A 45 0.54 -10.21 6.94
CA GLU A 45 -0.67 -11.03 6.93
C GLU A 45 -1.11 -11.39 8.36
N GLY A 46 -2.40 -11.29 8.62
CA GLY A 46 -3.00 -11.42 9.95
C GLY A 46 -2.85 -10.17 10.84
N ARG A 47 -2.01 -9.19 10.46
CA ARG A 47 -1.78 -7.99 11.26
C ARG A 47 -2.84 -6.93 11.04
N ARG A 48 -3.30 -6.31 12.13
CA ARG A 48 -4.20 -5.16 12.10
C ARG A 48 -3.48 -3.88 11.70
N ILE A 49 -4.07 -3.11 10.79
CA ILE A 49 -3.64 -1.73 10.51
C ILE A 49 -4.16 -0.83 11.62
N VAL A 50 -3.25 -0.18 12.34
CA VAL A 50 -3.58 0.73 13.44
C VAL A 50 -3.66 2.19 12.98
N ASP A 51 -2.93 2.54 11.92
CA ASP A 51 -2.97 3.89 11.38
C ASP A 51 -2.60 3.95 9.89
N VAL A 52 -3.01 5.03 9.22
CA VAL A 52 -2.52 5.41 7.90
C VAL A 52 -2.11 6.88 7.91
N ARG A 53 -0.88 7.15 7.46
CA ARG A 53 -0.30 8.50 7.52
C ARG A 53 0.53 8.84 6.30
N ARG A 54 0.79 10.12 6.12
CA ARG A 54 1.65 10.66 5.06
C ARG A 54 3.11 10.66 5.49
N LEU A 55 3.99 10.41 4.52
CA LEU A 55 5.43 10.69 4.61
C LEU A 55 5.90 11.29 3.28
N GLY A 56 5.96 12.62 3.18
CA GLY A 56 6.22 13.32 1.93
C GLY A 56 5.22 12.94 0.83
N LYS A 57 5.69 12.24 -0.23
CA LYS A 57 4.84 11.71 -1.33
C LYS A 57 4.41 10.25 -1.14
N ARG A 58 4.64 9.70 0.05
CA ARG A 58 4.38 8.29 0.39
C ARG A 58 3.19 8.17 1.34
N ILE A 59 2.54 7.02 1.26
CA ILE A 59 1.48 6.58 2.16
C ILE A 59 2.05 5.46 3.01
N VAL A 60 1.97 5.62 4.33
CA VAL A 60 2.44 4.66 5.31
C VAL A 60 1.23 4.01 5.97
N PHE A 61 1.13 2.69 5.85
CA PHE A 61 0.22 1.87 6.65
C PHE A 61 1.01 1.37 7.86
N ALA A 62 0.59 1.77 9.06
CA ALA A 62 1.14 1.28 10.32
C ALA A 62 0.33 0.08 10.79
N PHE A 63 1.02 -1.01 11.06
CA PHE A 63 0.45 -2.24 11.59
C PHE A 63 0.78 -2.39 13.07
N GLU A 64 0.03 -3.23 13.78
CA GLU A 64 0.42 -3.65 15.12
C GLU A 64 1.79 -4.35 15.12
N GLY A 65 2.53 -4.21 16.23
CA GLY A 65 3.86 -4.81 16.37
C GLY A 65 4.97 -4.08 15.61
N ASP A 66 4.89 -2.73 15.53
CA ASP A 66 5.95 -1.86 14.99
C ASP A 66 6.36 -2.17 13.54
N LEU A 67 5.39 -2.63 12.74
CA LEU A 67 5.56 -3.04 11.35
C LEU A 67 4.86 -2.05 10.41
N PHE A 68 5.49 -1.71 9.30
CA PHE A 68 4.98 -0.67 8.39
C PHE A 68 5.07 -1.11 6.93
N ALA A 69 4.05 -0.75 6.15
CA ALA A 69 4.08 -0.80 4.69
C ALA A 69 4.11 0.62 4.13
N ILE A 70 5.13 0.95 3.34
CA ILE A 70 5.33 2.27 2.75
C ILE A 70 5.13 2.18 1.24
N VAL A 71 4.11 2.88 0.74
CA VAL A 71 3.76 2.90 -0.68
C VAL A 71 4.05 4.27 -1.29
N HIS A 72 4.82 4.29 -2.38
CA HIS A 72 4.93 5.45 -3.24
C HIS A 72 4.17 5.19 -4.54
N LEU A 73 3.10 5.96 -4.78
CA LEU A 73 2.21 5.74 -5.94
C LEU A 73 2.79 6.28 -7.25
N MET A 74 3.84 7.11 -7.21
CA MET A 74 4.28 7.87 -8.38
C MET A 74 3.12 8.67 -8.99
N ILE A 75 3.28 9.12 -10.23
CA ILE A 75 2.30 9.95 -10.93
C ILE A 75 1.08 9.11 -11.35
N ALA A 76 1.29 7.89 -11.84
CA ALA A 76 0.25 7.08 -12.47
C ALA A 76 -0.33 5.98 -11.56
N GLY A 77 0.17 5.84 -10.33
CA GLY A 77 -0.33 4.85 -9.37
C GLY A 77 -1.64 5.29 -8.72
N ARG A 78 -2.52 4.32 -8.47
CA ARG A 78 -3.84 4.52 -7.88
C ARG A 78 -4.19 3.38 -6.94
N PHE A 79 -4.81 3.73 -5.82
CA PHE A 79 -5.58 2.80 -5.01
C PHE A 79 -7.01 2.68 -5.52
N ARG A 80 -7.59 1.47 -5.45
CA ARG A 80 -9.01 1.22 -5.72
C ARG A 80 -9.57 0.20 -4.73
N TRP A 81 -10.61 0.58 -3.99
CA TRP A 81 -11.37 -0.37 -3.18
C TRP A 81 -12.35 -1.16 -4.07
N ARG A 82 -12.42 -2.46 -3.86
CA ARG A 82 -13.31 -3.40 -4.57
C ARG A 82 -13.88 -4.42 -3.59
N ALA A 83 -14.84 -5.20 -4.06
CA ALA A 83 -15.36 -6.35 -3.31
C ALA A 83 -14.22 -7.31 -2.93
N ALA A 84 -14.41 -8.06 -1.84
CA ALA A 84 -13.42 -8.99 -1.34
C ALA A 84 -13.07 -10.03 -2.41
N GLY A 85 -11.78 -10.36 -2.53
CA GLY A 85 -11.28 -11.32 -3.51
C GLY A 85 -11.20 -10.78 -4.94
N ALA A 86 -11.34 -9.47 -5.16
CA ALA A 86 -11.24 -8.89 -6.50
C ALA A 86 -9.92 -9.28 -7.19
N PRO A 87 -9.94 -9.67 -8.48
CA PRO A 87 -8.72 -10.05 -9.18
C PRO A 87 -7.82 -8.83 -9.40
N ILE A 88 -6.50 -9.05 -9.38
CA ILE A 88 -5.55 -8.01 -9.78
C ILE A 88 -5.67 -7.82 -11.30
N PRO A 89 -5.95 -6.59 -11.79
CA PRO A 89 -6.05 -6.36 -13.23
C PRO A 89 -4.73 -6.64 -13.94
N GLY A 90 -4.74 -7.38 -15.05
CA GLY A 90 -3.50 -7.85 -15.69
C GLY A 90 -2.50 -6.74 -16.08
N LYS A 91 -2.89 -5.83 -16.98
CA LYS A 91 -1.94 -4.85 -17.58
C LYS A 91 -1.47 -3.73 -16.64
N VAL A 92 -2.28 -3.41 -15.64
CA VAL A 92 -2.04 -2.24 -14.76
C VAL A 92 -1.93 -2.58 -13.29
N GLY A 93 -2.30 -3.79 -12.88
CA GLY A 93 -2.27 -4.20 -11.48
C GLY A 93 -0.85 -4.46 -10.98
N LEU A 94 -0.59 -4.03 -9.76
CA LEU A 94 0.69 -4.20 -9.07
C LEU A 94 0.54 -5.13 -7.88
N ALA A 95 -0.50 -4.91 -7.08
CA ALA A 95 -0.76 -5.66 -5.86
C ALA A 95 -2.23 -5.59 -5.44
N ALA A 96 -2.61 -6.45 -4.50
CA ALA A 96 -3.86 -6.42 -3.77
C ALA A 96 -3.59 -6.67 -2.28
N PHE A 97 -4.17 -5.83 -1.42
CA PHE A 97 -4.27 -6.07 0.02
C PHE A 97 -5.70 -6.51 0.28
N ASP A 98 -5.87 -7.77 0.69
CA ASP A 98 -7.17 -8.36 0.92
C ASP A 98 -7.56 -8.22 2.40
N PHE A 99 -8.78 -7.75 2.64
CA PHE A 99 -9.44 -7.63 3.94
C PHE A 99 -10.76 -8.40 3.88
N ASP A 100 -11.38 -8.68 5.02
CA ASP A 100 -12.69 -9.34 5.06
C ASP A 100 -13.77 -8.53 4.33
N GLY A 101 -13.76 -7.21 4.51
CA GLY A 101 -14.74 -6.30 3.93
C GLY A 101 -14.44 -5.85 2.50
N GLY A 102 -13.31 -6.24 1.91
CA GLY A 102 -12.95 -5.81 0.57
C GLY A 102 -11.48 -5.97 0.21
N THR A 103 -11.16 -5.66 -1.05
CA THR A 103 -9.80 -5.70 -1.57
C THR A 103 -9.36 -4.29 -1.95
N LEU A 104 -8.22 -3.87 -1.42
CA LEU A 104 -7.52 -2.66 -1.87
C LEU A 104 -6.55 -3.02 -2.99
N LEU A 105 -6.92 -2.69 -4.22
CA LEU A 105 -6.08 -2.85 -5.39
C LEU A 105 -5.11 -1.69 -5.55
N LEU A 106 -3.88 -1.99 -5.95
CA LEU A 106 -2.88 -1.04 -6.40
C LEU A 106 -2.67 -1.22 -7.90
N THR A 107 -2.83 -0.14 -8.64
CA THR A 107 -2.62 -0.13 -10.10
C THR A 107 -1.72 1.02 -10.49
N GLU A 108 -0.97 0.89 -11.57
CA GLU A 108 -0.23 2.00 -12.19
C GLU A 108 -0.45 1.98 -13.70
N ALA A 109 -0.86 3.12 -14.27
CA ALA A 109 -1.02 3.24 -15.73
C ALA A 109 0.34 3.42 -16.43
N GLY A 110 0.39 3.11 -17.73
CA GLY A 110 1.61 3.18 -18.54
C GLY A 110 2.41 1.87 -18.58
N SER A 111 3.41 1.80 -19.44
CA SER A 111 4.26 0.61 -19.62
C SER A 111 5.39 0.51 -18.59
N ARG A 112 5.95 1.64 -18.17
CA ARG A 112 6.99 1.72 -17.14
C ARG A 112 6.35 1.85 -15.76
N LYS A 113 6.51 0.83 -14.92
CA LYS A 113 6.02 0.83 -13.54
C LYS A 113 7.11 1.32 -12.59
N GLN A 114 6.83 2.34 -11.81
CA GLN A 114 7.78 2.93 -10.84
C GLN A 114 7.19 3.04 -9.44
N ALA A 115 5.90 2.75 -9.26
CA ALA A 115 5.33 2.64 -7.94
C ALA A 115 6.10 1.57 -7.13
N SER A 116 6.16 1.76 -5.83
CA SER A 116 6.93 0.88 -4.95
C SER A 116 6.23 0.64 -3.63
N LEU A 117 6.51 -0.53 -3.06
CA LEU A 117 6.16 -0.96 -1.73
C LEU A 117 7.43 -1.36 -0.98
N HIS A 118 7.57 -0.84 0.23
CA HIS A 118 8.59 -1.26 1.19
C HIS A 118 7.89 -1.76 2.44
N VAL A 119 8.42 -2.81 3.05
CA VAL A 119 8.03 -3.32 4.36
C VAL A 119 9.21 -3.11 5.29
N VAL A 120 8.98 -2.43 6.41
CA VAL A 120 10.02 -2.10 7.39
C VAL A 120 9.51 -2.29 8.81
N GLU A 121 10.42 -2.52 9.73
CA GLU A 121 10.17 -2.60 11.16
C GLU A 121 10.80 -1.38 11.85
N GLY A 122 10.07 -0.76 12.77
CA GLY A 122 10.55 0.39 13.53
C GLY A 122 10.30 1.75 12.87
N ASP A 123 9.82 2.70 13.67
CA ASP A 123 9.64 4.10 13.27
C ASP A 123 10.94 4.75 12.74
N ALA A 124 12.11 4.35 13.24
CA ALA A 124 13.39 4.83 12.75
C ALA A 124 13.61 4.48 11.27
N ALA A 125 13.25 3.25 10.87
CA ALA A 125 13.32 2.83 9.48
C ALA A 125 12.30 3.59 8.62
N VAL A 126 11.11 3.89 9.14
CA VAL A 126 10.13 4.74 8.45
C VAL A 126 10.69 6.14 8.19
N ARG A 127 11.32 6.78 9.18
CA ARG A 127 11.92 8.11 9.05
C ARG A 127 13.05 8.16 8.04
N ALA A 128 13.76 7.06 7.79
CA ALA A 128 14.77 7.01 6.74
C ALA A 128 14.20 7.20 5.32
N PHE A 129 12.88 7.03 5.12
CA PHE A 129 12.19 7.35 3.86
C PHE A 129 11.77 8.82 3.75
N ASP A 130 11.94 9.58 4.83
CA ASP A 130 11.76 11.03 4.88
C ASP A 130 13.03 11.72 4.37
N ALA A 131 13.36 11.47 3.11
CA ALA A 131 14.34 12.29 2.42
C ALA A 131 13.65 13.62 2.07
N GLY A 132 13.79 14.59 2.99
CA GLY A 132 13.50 16.03 2.90
C GLY A 132 12.64 16.52 1.74
#